data_AF-A0A1Q3W585-F1
#
_entry.id   AF-A0A1Q3W585-F1
#
_cell.length_a   1.000
_cell.length_b   1.000
_cell.length_c   1.000
_cell.angle_alpha   90.00
_cell.angle_beta   90.00
_cell.angle_gamma   90.00
#
_symmetry.space_group_name_H-M   'P 1'
#
loop_
_entity.id
_entity.type
_entity.pdbx_description
1 polymer ?
#
loop_
_entity_poly.entity_id
_entity_poly.type
_entity_poly.pdbx_seq_one_letter_code
_entity_poly.pdbx_strand_id
1 'polypeptide(L)' 'MKQSDIFRENAENCLRLSEAAKDDPAHNRYKRMAAAWLALAEEQDWLDGEMPPGTAASSASGSSSG' A
#
# COMPACT_ATOMS: atom_id res chain seq x y z
N MET A 1 -10.89 5.82 -13.70
CA MET A 1 -10.04 5.07 -12.76
C MET A 1 -10.04 5.83 -11.45
N LYS A 2 -10.25 5.13 -10.33
CA LYS A 2 -10.14 5.73 -9.00
C LYS A 2 -8.68 5.79 -8.59
N GLN A 3 -8.40 6.64 -7.60
CA GLN A 3 -7.04 6.77 -7.07
C GLN A 3 -6.55 5.47 -6.41
N SER A 4 -7.45 4.73 -5.73
CA SER A 4 -7.16 3.43 -5.14
C SER A 4 -6.85 2.35 -6.20
N ASP A 5 -7.51 2.39 -7.37
CA ASP A 5 -7.19 1.51 -8.51
C ASP A 5 -5.76 1.74 -8.98
N ILE A 6 -5.35 3.00 -9.15
CA ILE A 6 -3.99 3.36 -9.59
C ILE A 6 -2.96 2.79 -8.62
N PHE A 7 -3.20 2.90 -7.31
CA PHE A 7 -2.29 2.35 -6.31
C PHE A 7 -2.21 0.81 -6.38
N ARG A 8 -3.33 0.11 -6.58
CA ARG A 8 -3.34 -1.35 -6.78
C ARG A 8 -2.54 -1.76 -8.02
N GLU A 9 -2.72 -1.08 -9.14
CA GLU A 9 -1.95 -1.34 -10.36
C GLU A 9 -0.44 -1.16 -10.13
N ASN A 10 -0.03 -0.13 -9.38
CA ASN A 10 1.36 0.09 -9.00
C ASN A 10 1.89 -1.03 -8.10
N ALA A 11 1.08 -1.52 -7.16
CA ALA A 11 1.44 -2.66 -6.32
C ALA A 11 1.70 -3.92 -7.16
N GLU A 12 0.80 -4.25 -8.08
CA GLU A 12 0.95 -5.40 -8.96
C GLU A 12 2.20 -5.29 -9.85
N ASN A 13 2.48 -4.11 -10.39
CA ASN A 13 3.69 -3.88 -11.17
C ASN A 13 4.95 -4.11 -10.31
N CYS A 14 4.96 -3.60 -9.08
CA CYS A 14 6.06 -3.85 -8.14
C CYS A 14 6.23 -5.35 -7.85
N LEU A 15 5.13 -6.11 -7.70
CA LEU A 15 5.22 -7.56 -7.49
C LEU A 15 5.86 -8.26 -8.70
N ARG A 16 5.46 -7.92 -9.93
CA ARG A 16 6.10 -8.49 -11.13
C ARG A 16 7.58 -8.15 -11.24
N LEU A 17 7.95 -6.92 -10.88
CA LEU A 17 9.36 -6.51 -10.81
C LEU A 17 10.12 -7.28 -9.73
N SER A 18 9.47 -7.59 -8.60
CA SER A 18 10.06 -8.43 -7.55
C SER A 18 10.36 -9.83 -8.08
N GLU A 19 9.44 -10.45 -8.80
CA GLU A 19 9.63 -11.80 -9.38
C GLU A 19 10.72 -11.82 -10.45
N ALA A 20 10.88 -10.73 -11.21
CA ALA A 20 11.93 -10.58 -12.20
C ALA A 20 13.31 -10.22 -11.60
N ALA A 21 13.36 -9.84 -10.33
CA ALA A 21 14.60 -9.43 -9.68
C ALA A 21 15.53 -10.64 -9.47
N LYS A 22 16.80 -10.49 -9.85
CA LYS A 22 17.82 -11.54 -9.70
C LYS A 22 18.44 -11.58 -8.30
N ASP A 23 18.32 -10.49 -7.56
CA ASP A 23 18.96 -10.31 -6.27
C ASP A 23 17.91 -10.14 -5.17
N ASP A 24 18.09 -10.85 -4.05
CA ASP A 24 17.31 -10.71 -2.81
C ASP A 24 17.06 -9.26 -2.36
N PRO A 25 18.06 -8.35 -2.32
CA PRO A 25 17.81 -6.97 -1.92
C PRO A 25 16.86 -6.23 -2.86
N ALA A 26 16.92 -6.51 -4.18
CA ALA A 26 16.02 -5.89 -5.15
C ALA A 26 14.60 -6.44 -5.01
N HIS A 27 14.46 -7.77 -4.91
CA HIS A 27 13.17 -8.42 -4.67
C HIS A 27 12.50 -7.86 -3.40
N ASN A 28 13.22 -7.75 -2.29
CA ASN A 28 12.67 -7.21 -1.04
C ASN A 28 12.27 -5.74 -1.15
N ARG A 29 13.01 -4.91 -1.90
CA ARG A 29 12.64 -3.51 -2.14
C ARG A 29 11.31 -3.42 -2.89
N TYR A 30 11.17 -4.17 -3.97
CA TYR A 30 9.93 -4.20 -4.75
C TYR A 30 8.75 -4.72 -3.95
N LYS A 31 8.92 -5.77 -3.13
CA LYS A 31 7.88 -6.25 -2.22
C LYS A 31 7.43 -5.19 -1.20
N ARG A 32 8.37 -4.45 -0.62
CA ARG A 32 8.04 -3.36 0.32
C ARG A 32 7.26 -2.24 -0.37
N MET A 33 7.65 -1.87 -1.58
CA MET A 33 6.91 -0.86 -2.35
C MET A 33 5.50 -1.36 -2.69
N ALA A 34 5.34 -2.62 -3.11
CA ALA A 34 4.02 -3.20 -3.36
C ALA A 34 3.12 -3.13 -2.12
N ALA A 35 3.64 -3.49 -0.95
CA ALA A 35 2.90 -3.40 0.30
C ALA A 35 2.50 -1.95 0.65
N ALA A 36 3.39 -0.98 0.43
CA ALA A 36 3.09 0.43 0.65
C ALA A 36 1.98 0.94 -0.29
N TRP A 37 2.01 0.54 -1.57
CA TRP A 37 0.96 0.89 -2.51
C TRP A 37 -0.40 0.29 -2.14
N LEU A 38 -0.43 -0.97 -1.67
CA LEU A 38 -1.67 -1.58 -1.18
C LEU A 38 -2.24 -0.83 0.03
N ALA A 39 -1.40 -0.48 1.00
CA ALA A 39 -1.82 0.30 2.16
C ALA A 39 -2.41 1.67 1.76
N LEU A 40 -1.81 2.34 0.76
CA LEU A 40 -2.36 3.59 0.21
C LEU A 40 -3.71 3.38 -0.49
N ALA A 41 -3.89 2.26 -1.20
CA ALA A 41 -5.17 1.94 -1.81
C ALA A 41 -6.28 1.74 -0.76
N GLU A 42 -5.96 1.01 0.31
CA GLU A 42 -6.88 0.78 1.44
C GLU A 42 -7.23 2.10 2.13
N GLU A 43 -6.25 2.95 2.44
CA GLU A 43 -6.48 4.28 3.01
C GLU A 43 -7.36 5.13 2.09
N GLN A 44 -7.12 5.08 0.78
CA GLN A 44 -7.88 5.85 -0.18
C GLN A 44 -9.34 5.39 -0.28
N ASP A 45 -9.61 4.09 -0.21
CA ASP A 45 -10.98 3.56 -0.15
C ASP A 45 -11.68 3.94 1.16
N TRP A 46 -10.92 4.00 2.27
CA TRP A 46 -11.45 4.51 3.54
C TRP A 46 -11.82 6.00 3.45
N LEU A 47 -10.96 6.83 2.87
CA LEU A 47 -11.21 8.27 2.65
C LEU A 47 -12.40 8.54 1.73
N ASP A 48 -12.60 7.70 0.70
CA ASP A 48 -13.73 7.81 -0.24
C ASP A 48 -15.05 7.28 0.36
N GLY A 49 -15.00 6.63 1.53
CA GLY A 49 -16.15 6.03 2.21
C GLY A 49 -16.58 4.68 1.63
N GLU A 50 -15.74 4.03 0.83
CA GLU A 50 -15.99 2.69 0.29
C GLU A 50 -15.74 1.59 1.32
N MET A 51 -14.92 1.87 2.34
CA MET A 51 -14.74 0.99 3.50
C MET A 51 -15.53 1.49 4.73
N PRO A 52 -16.19 0.58 5.47
CA PRO A 52 -16.85 0.95 6.71
C PRO A 52 -15.83 1.40 7.76
N PRO A 53 -16.17 2.34 8.65
CA PRO A 53 -15.25 2.93 9.62
C PRO A 53 -14.77 1.98 10.74
N GLY A 54 -14.90 0.66 10.57
CA GLY A 54 -14.48 -0.37 11.53
C GLY A 54 -13.26 -1.21 11.10
N THR A 55 -12.75 -1.04 9.88
CA THR A 55 -11.69 -1.90 9.31
C THR A 55 -10.36 -1.21 9.03
N ALA A 56 -10.29 0.13 9.07
CA ALA A 56 -9.01 0.83 8.96
C ALA A 56 -8.17 0.49 10.19
N ALA A 57 -7.19 -0.41 10.03
CA ALA A 57 -6.21 -0.70 11.05
C ALA A 57 -5.44 0.59 11.36
N SER A 58 -5.88 1.25 12.42
CA SER A 58 -5.34 2.46 13.03
C SER A 58 -3.85 2.67 12.72
N SER A 59 -3.56 3.40 11.64
CA SER A 59 -2.20 3.90 11.41
C SER A 59 -2.08 5.26 12.07
N ALA A 60 -1.50 5.19 13.27
CA ALA A 60 -0.77 6.26 13.94
C ALA A 60 -1.55 7.55 14.26
N SER A 61 -2.32 7.50 15.36
CA SER A 61 -2.36 8.67 16.24
C SER A 61 -0.95 8.91 16.78
N GLY A 62 -0.18 9.75 16.09
CA GLY A 62 0.99 10.40 16.67
C GLY A 62 0.55 11.41 17.72
N SER A 63 0.06 10.96 18.88
CA SER A 63 0.06 11.79 20.08
C SER A 63 1.46 11.77 20.68
N SER A 64 2.35 12.61 20.16
CA SER A 64 3.55 13.01 20.90
C SER A 64 3.17 14.18 21.81
N SER A 65 2.64 13.87 23.00
CA SER A 65 2.69 14.82 24.12
C SER A 65 3.89 14.46 24.98
N GLY A 66 4.87 15.36 25.01
CA GLY A 66 5.98 15.42 25.95
C GLY A 66 6.15 16.85 26.41
#